data_AF-A0A6C0HFI1-F1
#
_entry.id   AF-A0A6C0HFI1-F1
#
_cell.length_a   1.000
_cell.length_b   1.000
_cell.length_c   1.000
_cell.angle_alpha   90.00
_cell.angle_beta   90.00
_cell.angle_gamma   90.00
#
_symmetry.space_group_name_H-M   'P 1'
#
loop_
_entity.id
_entity.type
_entity.pdbx_description
1 polymer ?
#
loop_
_entity_poly.entity_id
_entity_poly.type
_entity_poly.pdbx_seq_one_letter_code
_entity_poly.pdbx_strand_id
1 'polypeptide(L)'
;MARKGTGDYDMIIIIEWITLIIIFVYILFYGSVFEISYPKQIVELYPYPWWRILIVILVIIGSIWSPRIGLAMALGVFLYLNDMDILTSPFLNIE
;
A
#
# COMPACT_ATOMS: atom_id res chain seq x y z
N MET A 1 -24.88 -32.00 -15.66
CA MET A 1 -23.73 -31.08 -15.66
C MET A 1 -24.09 -29.89 -14.77
N ALA A 2 -23.86 -30.00 -13.46
CA ALA A 2 -24.33 -29.03 -12.48
C ALA A 2 -23.41 -27.79 -12.49
N ARG A 3 -23.97 -26.59 -12.68
CA ARG A 3 -23.28 -25.30 -12.52
C ARG A 3 -22.87 -25.13 -11.05
N LYS A 4 -21.66 -25.57 -10.71
CA LYS A 4 -21.02 -25.34 -9.40
C LYS A 4 -19.99 -24.19 -9.48
N GLY A 5 -20.23 -23.17 -10.31
CA GLY A 5 -19.14 -22.31 -10.79
C GLY A 5 -19.50 -20.87 -11.09
N THR A 6 -20.49 -20.28 -10.42
CA THR A 6 -20.76 -18.83 -10.55
C THR A 6 -20.58 -18.11 -9.22
N GLY A 7 -21.14 -18.66 -8.12
CA GLY A 7 -21.09 -18.00 -6.81
C GLY A 7 -19.69 -17.80 -6.21
N ASP A 8 -18.74 -18.71 -6.46
CA ASP A 8 -17.37 -18.59 -5.93
C ASP A 8 -16.58 -17.46 -6.62
N TYR A 9 -16.78 -17.27 -7.93
CA TYR A 9 -16.14 -16.18 -8.67
C TYR A 9 -16.73 -14.82 -8.28
N ASP A 10 -18.05 -14.77 -8.08
CA ASP A 10 -18.74 -13.57 -7.61
C ASP A 10 -18.18 -13.15 -6.24
N MET A 11 -17.94 -14.10 -5.33
CA MET A 11 -17.34 -13.82 -4.02
C MET A 11 -15.91 -13.28 -4.14
N ILE A 12 -15.07 -13.89 -5.00
CA ILE A 12 -13.69 -13.41 -5.23
C ILE A 12 -13.70 -11.97 -5.77
N ILE A 13 -14.58 -11.68 -6.73
CA ILE A 13 -14.71 -10.34 -7.31
C ILE A 13 -15.16 -9.34 -6.24
N ILE A 14 -16.13 -9.69 -5.40
CA ILE A 14 -16.59 -8.83 -4.31
C ILE A 14 -15.44 -8.51 -3.34
N ILE A 15 -14.66 -9.51 -2.95
CA ILE A 15 -13.50 -9.33 -2.05
C ILE A 15 -12.44 -8.44 -2.71
N GLU A 16 -12.20 -8.60 -4.01
CA GLU A 16 -11.27 -7.75 -4.77
C GLU A 16 -11.70 -6.28 -4.71
N TRP A 17 -12.98 -6.00 -4.99
CA TRP A 17 -13.53 -4.64 -4.95
C TRP A 17 -13.48 -4.02 -3.56
N ILE A 18 -13.84 -4.79 -2.51
CA ILE A 18 -13.75 -4.32 -1.12
C ILE A 18 -12.30 -3.95 -0.80
N THR A 19 -11.35 -4.80 -1.18
CA THR A 19 -9.92 -4.56 -0.94
C THR A 19 -9.44 -3.30 -1.67
N LEU A 20 -9.82 -3.13 -2.94
CA LEU A 20 -9.51 -1.93 -3.72
C LEU A 20 -10.06 -0.66 -3.07
N ILE A 21 -11.31 -0.69 -2.60
CA ILE A 21 -11.93 0.44 -1.92
C ILE A 21 -11.16 0.78 -0.63
N ILE A 22 -10.78 -0.22 0.17
CA ILE A 22 -10.01 -0.01 1.41
C ILE A 22 -8.66 0.64 1.09
N ILE A 23 -7.92 0.11 0.11
CA ILE A 23 -6.63 0.67 -0.31
C ILE A 23 -6.80 2.09 -0.84
N PHE A 24 -7.83 2.33 -1.64
CA PHE A 24 -8.10 3.65 -2.19
C PHE A 24 -8.42 4.68 -1.11
N VAL A 25 -9.26 4.32 -0.13
CA VAL A 25 -9.55 5.17 1.03
C VAL A 25 -8.28 5.42 1.85
N TYR A 26 -7.43 4.41 2.04
CA TYR A 26 -6.14 4.56 2.72
C TYR A 26 -5.24 5.57 1.99
N ILE A 27 -5.09 5.44 0.67
CA ILE A 27 -4.30 6.35 -0.16
C ILE A 27 -4.85 7.77 -0.10
N LEU A 28 -6.17 7.94 -0.18
CA LEU A 28 -6.78 9.26 -0.05
C LEU A 28 -6.55 9.86 1.34
N PHE A 29 -6.72 9.08 2.40
CA PHE A 29 -6.58 9.58 3.76
C PHE A 29 -5.14 10.03 4.05
N TYR A 30 -4.16 9.17 3.77
CA TYR A 30 -2.75 9.49 4.01
C TYR A 30 -2.14 10.40 2.94
N GLY A 31 -2.66 10.39 1.71
CA GLY A 31 -2.16 11.23 0.62
C GLY A 31 -2.80 12.61 0.53
N SER A 32 -3.99 12.83 1.11
CA SER A 32 -4.64 14.16 1.11
C SER A 32 -4.30 15.01 2.33
N VAL A 33 -3.93 14.39 3.45
CA VAL A 33 -3.58 15.09 4.67
C VAL A 33 -2.06 15.26 4.72
N PHE A 34 -1.59 16.38 4.18
CA PHE A 34 -0.21 16.82 4.38
C PHE A 34 0.07 16.89 5.89
N GLU A 35 1.17 16.28 6.33
CA GLU A 35 1.70 16.31 7.71
C GLU A 35 1.02 15.42 8.77
N ILE A 36 0.23 14.40 8.40
CA ILE A 36 -0.09 13.36 9.39
C ILE A 36 1.20 12.66 9.82
N SER A 37 1.52 12.78 11.11
CA SER A 37 2.63 12.03 11.70
C SER A 37 2.35 10.54 11.59
N TYR A 38 3.22 9.83 10.89
CA TYR A 38 3.15 8.38 10.84
C TYR A 38 3.28 7.77 12.24
N PRO A 39 2.68 6.59 12.48
CA PRO A 39 2.89 5.84 13.70
C PRO A 39 4.40 5.65 13.95
N LYS A 40 4.86 5.91 15.17
CA LYS A 40 6.28 5.83 15.55
C LYS A 40 6.93 4.52 15.14
N GLN A 41 6.18 3.41 15.26
CA GLN A 41 6.64 2.08 14.88
C GLN A 41 7.05 2.02 13.41
N ILE A 42 6.25 2.61 12.50
CA ILE A 42 6.54 2.57 11.07
C ILE A 42 7.74 3.45 10.73
N VAL A 43 7.87 4.60 11.40
CA VAL A 43 9.03 5.50 11.26
C VAL A 43 10.31 4.81 11.72
N GLU A 44 10.27 4.13 12.86
CA GLU A 44 11.41 3.38 13.40
C GLU A 44 11.82 2.20 12.51
N LEU A 45 10.87 1.59 11.79
CA LEU A 45 11.17 0.51 10.84
C LEU A 45 11.76 1.01 9.51
N TYR A 46 11.50 2.26 9.10
CA TYR A 46 11.91 2.79 7.79
C TYR A 46 13.42 2.73 7.46
N PRO A 47 14.34 2.97 8.42
CA PRO A 47 15.78 2.84 8.18
C PRO A 47 16.22 1.40 7.89
N TYR A 48 15.46 0.39 8.31
CA TYR A 48 15.84 -1.01 8.13
C TYR A 48 15.52 -1.47 6.69
N PRO A 49 16.51 -1.95 5.92
CA PRO A 49 16.29 -2.38 4.54
C PRO A 49 15.32 -3.58 4.45
N TRP A 50 15.29 -4.42 5.48
CA TRP A 50 14.37 -5.56 5.59
C TRP A 50 12.90 -5.15 5.55
N TRP A 51 12.57 -3.99 6.12
CA TRP A 51 11.21 -3.46 6.06
C TRP A 51 10.80 -3.12 4.63
N ARG A 52 11.69 -2.47 3.87
CA ARG A 52 11.46 -2.14 2.46
C ARG A 52 11.28 -3.40 1.61
N ILE A 53 12.11 -4.43 1.85
CA ILE A 53 12.00 -5.73 1.17
C ILE A 53 10.65 -6.39 1.49
N LEU A 54 10.22 -6.39 2.75
CA LEU A 54 8.92 -6.93 3.16
C LEU A 54 7.77 -6.25 2.40
N ILE A 55 7.79 -4.92 2.32
CA ILE A 55 6.77 -4.16 1.57
C ILE A 55 6.74 -4.57 0.10
N VAL A 56 7.91 -4.70 -0.55
CA VAL A 56 7.99 -5.13 -1.96
C VAL A 56 7.41 -6.52 -2.14
N ILE A 57 7.70 -7.46 -1.22
CA ILE A 57 7.13 -8.81 -1.25
C ILE A 57 5.61 -8.76 -1.14
N LEU A 58 5.06 -7.92 -0.26
CA LEU A 58 3.60 -7.75 -0.12
C LEU A 58 2.96 -7.22 -1.41
N VAL A 59 3.60 -6.27 -2.09
CA VAL A 59 3.12 -5.77 -3.40
C VAL A 59 3.14 -6.88 -4.45
N ILE A 60 4.18 -7.71 -4.48
CA ILE A 60 4.27 -8.85 -5.41
C ILE A 60 3.15 -9.86 -5.13
N ILE A 61 2.92 -10.22 -3.87
CA ILE A 61 1.84 -11.13 -3.47
C ILE A 61 0.48 -10.55 -3.88
N GLY A 62 0.24 -9.26 -3.62
CA GLY A 62 -0.97 -8.57 -4.04
C GLY A 62 -1.15 -8.56 -5.57
N SER A 63 -0.06 -8.37 -6.32
CA SER A 63 -0.07 -8.37 -7.79
C SER A 63 -0.35 -9.75 -8.38
N ILE A 64 0.15 -10.82 -7.75
CA ILE A 64 -0.14 -12.21 -8.13
C ILE A 64 -1.62 -12.53 -7.88
N TRP A 65 -2.20 -12.00 -6.81
CA TRP A 65 -3.61 -12.22 -6.48
C TRP A 65 -4.57 -11.45 -7.41
N SER A 66 -4.37 -10.14 -7.57
CA SER A 66 -5.04 -9.35 -8.61
C SER A 66 -4.10 -8.23 -9.09
N PRO A 67 -3.86 -8.10 -10.40
CA PRO A 67 -3.04 -7.02 -10.95
C PRO A 67 -3.53 -5.62 -10.53
N ARG A 68 -4.84 -5.45 -10.32
CA ARG A 68 -5.43 -4.17 -9.90
C ARG A 68 -5.07 -3.85 -8.45
N ILE A 69 -5.14 -4.84 -7.56
CA ILE A 69 -4.75 -4.70 -6.16
C ILE A 69 -3.26 -4.41 -6.08
N GLY A 70 -2.45 -5.17 -6.82
CA GLY A 70 -1.01 -4.94 -6.93
C GLY A 70 -0.66 -3.51 -7.33
N LEU A 71 -1.32 -2.98 -8.37
CA LEU A 71 -1.12 -1.60 -8.82
C LEU A 71 -1.52 -0.58 -7.75
N ALA A 72 -2.66 -0.77 -7.09
CA ALA A 72 -3.12 0.12 -6.02
C ALA A 72 -2.14 0.10 -4.82
N MET A 73 -1.68 -1.08 -4.41
CA MET A 73 -0.67 -1.23 -3.36
C MET A 73 0.65 -0.57 -3.76
N ALA A 74 1.12 -0.77 -4.99
CA ALA A 74 2.33 -0.16 -5.49
C ALA A 74 2.27 1.38 -5.44
N LEU A 75 1.12 1.96 -5.79
CA LEU A 75 0.90 3.41 -5.67
C LEU A 75 0.97 3.87 -4.21
N GLY A 76 0.29 3.18 -3.29
CA GLY A 76 0.33 3.53 -1.86
C GLY A 76 1.74 3.40 -1.26
N VAL A 77 2.49 2.36 -1.64
CA VAL A 77 3.88 2.16 -1.23
C VAL A 77 4.79 3.25 -1.80
N PHE A 78 4.61 3.62 -3.07
CA PHE A 78 5.38 4.70 -3.68
C PHE A 78 5.19 6.02 -2.92
N LEU A 79 3.94 6.38 -2.58
CA LEU A 79 3.63 7.57 -1.81
C LEU A 79 4.26 7.50 -0.40
N TYR A 80 4.13 6.37 0.28
CA TYR A 80 4.74 6.16 1.60
C TYR A 80 6.27 6.34 1.58
N LEU A 81 6.96 5.74 0.61
CA LEU A 81 8.41 5.83 0.50
C LEU A 81 8.86 7.25 0.16
N ASN A 82 8.13 7.95 -0.72
CA ASN A 82 8.42 9.34 -1.07
C ASN A 82 8.28 10.27 0.14
N ASP A 83 7.20 10.10 0.91
CA ASP A 83 6.92 10.93 2.08
C ASP A 83 7.94 10.68 3.21
N MET A 84 8.30 9.42 3.45
CA MET A 84 9.35 9.08 4.42
C MET A 84 10.72 9.62 4.04
N ASP A 85 11.08 9.66 2.76
CA ASP A 85 12.35 10.24 2.30
C ASP A 85 12.38 11.74 2.59
N ILE A 86 11.28 12.46 2.32
CA ILE A 86 11.13 13.88 2.65
C ILE A 86 11.22 14.10 4.17
N LEU A 87 10.48 13.33 4.97
CA LEU A 87 10.40 13.47 6.43
C LEU A 87 11.68 13.06 7.18
N THR A 88 12.51 12.20 6.59
CA THR A 88 13.76 11.73 7.21
C THR A 88 15.01 12.39 6.64
N SER A 89 14.90 13.09 5.51
CA SER A 89 15.97 13.96 5.03
C SER A 89 16.13 15.16 5.97
N PRO A 90 17.32 15.42 6.54
CA PRO A 90 17.55 16.65 7.27
C PRO A 90 17.36 17.80 6.27
N PHE A 91 16.51 18.78 6.61
CA PHE A 91 16.41 20.03 5.85
C PHE A 91 17.83 20.49 5.54
N LEU A 92 18.14 20.65 4.25
CA LEU A 92 19.37 21.27 3.78
C LEU A 92 19.69 22.46 4.70
N ASN A 93 20.81 22.38 5.41
CA ASN A 93 21.40 23.53 6.07
C ASN A 93 21.61 24.58 4.97
N ILE A 94 20.71 25.56 4.91
CA ILE A 94 20.93 26.78 4.16
C ILE A 94 21.97 27.53 4.99
N GLU A 95 23.25 27.29 4.70
CA GLU A 95 24.34 28.22 5.00
C GLU A 95 24.23 29.46 4.11
#